data_AF-A0A2G7T613-F1
#
_entry.id   AF-A0A2G7T613-F1
#
_cell.length_a   1.000
_cell.length_b   1.000
_cell.length_c   1.000
_cell.angle_alpha   90.00
_cell.angle_beta   90.00
_cell.angle_gamma   90.00
#
_symmetry.space_group_name_H-M   'P 1'
#
loop_
_entity.id
_entity.type
_entity.pdbx_description
1 polymer ?
#
loop_
_entity_poly.entity_id
_entity_poly.type
_entity_poly.pdbx_seq_one_letter_code
_entity_poly.pdbx_strand_id
1 'polypeptide(L)'
;MTNATSPASTTAAAIAASPQMAPRLARRMACWLYEGMLLFGVVFIAGYLFGTLSQTRNAMDNRHALQAFMFVVLGIYFVWFWSKGQTLAMKTWHIRLVDAAGQPVSQLRALRRYVFSWIWLLPPLAAYSTGVPALTTLMLLVLWVALWALLSRFHPRRQFWHDAWAGTQLIHQAPAPRKKR
;
A
#
# COMPACT_ATOMS: atom_id res chain seq x y z
N MET A 1 29.69 2.50 -38.78
CA MET A 1 29.37 1.45 -37.79
C MET A 1 27.92 1.62 -37.36
N THR A 2 26.99 0.94 -38.01
CA THR A 2 25.55 0.99 -37.68
C THR A 2 25.24 -0.08 -36.63
N ASN A 3 24.96 0.33 -35.40
CA ASN A 3 24.53 -0.58 -34.33
C ASN A 3 23.16 -1.17 -34.67
N ALA A 4 23.13 -2.40 -35.14
CA ALA A 4 21.91 -3.18 -35.29
C ALA A 4 21.32 -3.46 -33.90
N THR A 5 20.19 -2.83 -33.59
CA THR A 5 19.44 -3.10 -32.35
C THR A 5 18.76 -4.47 -32.51
N SER A 6 19.18 -5.48 -31.76
CA SER A 6 18.66 -6.84 -31.87
C SER A 6 17.13 -6.88 -31.69
N PRO A 7 16.36 -7.58 -32.55
CA PRO A 7 14.89 -7.62 -32.47
C PRO A 7 14.36 -8.17 -31.13
N ALA A 8 15.16 -8.96 -30.41
CA ALA A 8 14.82 -9.49 -29.09
C ALA A 8 14.71 -8.42 -27.98
N SER A 9 15.52 -7.34 -28.03
CA SER A 9 15.44 -6.26 -27.04
C SER A 9 14.21 -5.38 -27.26
N THR A 10 13.82 -5.18 -28.52
CA THR A 10 12.60 -4.45 -28.91
C THR A 10 11.34 -5.18 -28.46
N THR A 11 11.27 -6.51 -28.63
CA THR A 11 10.13 -7.32 -28.19
C THR A 11 10.01 -7.38 -26.66
N ALA A 12 11.12 -7.53 -25.93
CA ALA A 12 11.10 -7.52 -24.47
C ALA A 12 10.69 -6.15 -23.89
N ALA A 13 11.15 -5.06 -24.50
CA ALA A 13 10.73 -3.70 -24.15
C ALA A 13 9.25 -3.44 -24.48
N ALA A 14 8.74 -3.96 -25.60
CA ALA A 14 7.34 -3.86 -25.99
C ALA A 14 6.39 -4.67 -25.08
N ILE A 15 6.80 -5.87 -24.62
CA ILE A 15 6.06 -6.65 -23.63
C ILE A 15 6.05 -5.94 -22.27
N ALA A 16 7.17 -5.29 -21.88
CA ALA A 16 7.22 -4.47 -20.68
C ALA A 16 6.34 -3.19 -20.77
N ALA A 17 6.13 -2.66 -21.98
CA ALA A 17 5.30 -1.49 -22.24
C ALA A 17 3.79 -1.80 -22.30
N SER A 18 3.40 -3.08 -22.37
CA SER A 18 1.98 -3.47 -22.41
C SER A 18 1.30 -3.18 -21.07
N PRO A 19 0.13 -2.51 -21.04
CA PRO A 19 -0.53 -2.14 -19.79
C PRO A 19 -0.85 -3.37 -18.95
N GLN A 20 -0.15 -3.52 -17.82
CA GLN A 20 -0.32 -4.70 -16.97
C GLN A 20 -1.64 -4.64 -16.20
N MET A 21 -2.43 -5.70 -16.29
CA MET A 21 -3.62 -5.85 -15.46
C MET A 21 -3.23 -6.05 -14.00
N ALA A 22 -4.02 -5.45 -13.10
CA ALA A 22 -3.88 -5.69 -11.68
C ALA A 22 -4.03 -7.19 -11.34
N PRO A 23 -3.29 -7.70 -10.33
CA PRO A 23 -3.59 -8.98 -9.71
C PRO A 23 -5.07 -9.12 -9.34
N ARG A 24 -5.58 -10.36 -9.38
CA ARG A 24 -6.95 -10.70 -8.97
C ARG A 24 -7.28 -10.04 -7.63
N LEU A 25 -8.50 -9.51 -7.52
CA LEU A 25 -8.94 -8.75 -6.33
C LEU A 25 -8.74 -9.55 -5.04
N ALA A 26 -9.09 -10.84 -5.02
CA ALA A 26 -8.88 -11.70 -3.85
C ALA A 26 -7.42 -11.71 -3.37
N ARG A 27 -6.45 -11.75 -4.29
CA ARG A 27 -5.02 -11.72 -3.97
C ARG A 27 -4.58 -10.36 -3.42
N ARG A 28 -5.13 -9.27 -3.97
CA ARG A 28 -4.88 -7.91 -3.45
C ARG A 28 -5.49 -7.71 -2.06
N MET A 29 -6.69 -8.24 -1.82
CA MET A 29 -7.34 -8.17 -0.50
C MET A 29 -6.62 -9.05 0.53
N ALA A 30 -6.15 -10.23 0.14
CA ALA A 30 -5.33 -11.07 1.03
C ALA A 30 -3.99 -10.39 1.36
N CYS A 31 -3.36 -9.73 0.38
CA CYS A 31 -2.18 -8.89 0.61
C CYS A 31 -2.48 -7.70 1.55
N TRP A 32 -3.62 -7.02 1.36
CA TRP A 32 -4.05 -5.91 2.21
C TRP A 32 -4.27 -6.35 3.66
N LEU A 33 -4.94 -7.48 3.86
CA LEU A 33 -5.17 -8.06 5.19
C LEU A 33 -3.86 -8.51 5.86
N TYR A 34 -2.98 -9.16 5.08
CA TYR A 34 -1.66 -9.58 5.57
C TYR A 34 -0.81 -8.37 5.96
N GLU A 35 -0.85 -7.30 5.18
CA GLU A 35 -0.19 -6.04 5.53
C GLU A 35 -0.73 -5.50 6.87
N GLY A 36 -2.05 -5.49 7.07
CA GLY A 36 -2.67 -5.09 8.33
C GLY A 36 -2.14 -5.88 9.54
N MET A 37 -1.96 -7.19 9.40
CA MET A 37 -1.37 -8.04 10.43
C MET A 37 0.11 -7.69 10.73
N LEU A 38 0.90 -7.38 9.71
CA LEU A 38 2.28 -6.91 9.91
C LEU A 38 2.32 -5.56 10.61
N LEU A 39 1.47 -4.63 10.18
CA LEU A 39 1.39 -3.29 10.74
C LEU A 39 0.90 -3.29 12.18
N PHE A 40 0.06 -4.25 12.58
CA PHE A 40 -0.30 -4.40 13.99
C PHE A 40 0.94 -4.53 14.89
N GLY A 41 1.93 -5.34 14.49
CA GLY A 41 3.19 -5.45 15.21
C GLY A 41 4.01 -4.15 15.21
N VAL A 42 4.07 -3.45 14.07
CA VAL A 42 4.78 -2.16 13.95
C VAL A 42 4.13 -1.11 14.85
N VAL A 43 2.80 -0.97 14.81
CA VAL A 43 2.02 -0.03 15.60
C VAL A 43 2.18 -0.32 17.09
N PHE A 44 2.16 -1.59 17.49
CA PHE A 44 2.35 -1.98 18.89
C PHE A 44 3.74 -1.57 19.42
N ILE A 45 4.81 -1.90 18.69
CA ILE A 45 6.19 -1.54 19.08
C ILE A 45 6.38 -0.02 19.08
N ALA A 46 5.88 0.67 18.06
CA ALA A 46 5.95 2.12 17.97
C ALA A 46 5.18 2.80 19.13
N GLY A 47 3.97 2.33 19.43
CA GLY A 47 3.15 2.84 20.54
C GLY A 47 3.83 2.63 21.89
N TYR A 48 4.42 1.45 22.11
CA TYR A 48 5.20 1.15 23.32
C TYR A 48 6.43 2.06 23.45
N LEU A 49 7.20 2.24 22.36
CA LEU A 49 8.37 3.11 22.34
C LEU A 49 7.98 4.57 22.63
N PHE A 50 6.90 5.06 22.01
CA PHE A 50 6.40 6.40 22.28
C PHE A 50 5.98 6.55 23.75
N GLY A 51 5.20 5.61 24.28
CA GLY A 51 4.71 5.66 25.67
C GLY A 51 5.85 5.67 26.69
N THR A 52 6.87 4.84 26.48
CA THR A 52 8.05 4.76 27.36
C THR A 52 8.91 6.02 27.31
N LEU A 53 9.19 6.57 26.12
CA LEU A 53 10.00 7.77 25.96
C LEU A 53 9.31 9.04 26.45
N SER A 54 8.00 9.14 26.22
CA SER A 54 7.19 10.31 26.62
C SER A 54 6.75 10.27 28.09
N GLN A 55 7.04 9.18 28.82
CA GLN A 55 6.56 8.96 30.18
C GLN A 55 5.03 9.17 30.29
N THR A 56 4.28 8.79 29.24
CA THR A 56 2.84 9.04 29.17
C THR A 56 2.12 8.24 30.26
N ARG A 57 1.64 8.93 31.30
CA ARG A 57 0.87 8.35 32.41
C ARG A 57 -0.62 8.25 32.09
N ASN A 58 -1.16 9.20 31.33
CA ASN A 58 -2.53 9.16 30.80
C ASN A 58 -2.53 9.18 29.27
N ALA A 59 -3.24 8.25 28.64
CA ALA A 59 -3.31 8.12 27.18
C ALA A 59 -3.90 9.35 26.46
N MET A 60 -4.60 10.22 27.19
CA MET A 60 -5.22 11.43 26.65
C MET A 60 -4.23 12.60 26.46
N ASP A 61 -3.19 12.69 27.27
CA ASP A 61 -2.30 13.86 27.32
C ASP A 61 -1.50 14.03 26.01
N ASN A 62 -1.10 12.91 25.41
CA ASN A 62 -0.25 12.89 24.21
C ASN A 62 -0.96 12.34 22.98
N ARG A 63 -2.30 12.35 22.95
CA ARG A 63 -3.08 11.72 21.86
C ARG A 63 -2.66 12.21 20.47
N HIS A 64 -2.59 13.52 20.27
CA HIS A 64 -2.22 14.08 18.97
C HIS A 64 -0.75 13.84 18.61
N ALA A 65 0.15 13.89 19.60
CA ALA A 65 1.56 13.56 19.41
C ALA A 65 1.75 12.08 19.03
N LEU A 66 1.03 11.17 19.68
CA LEU A 66 1.02 9.74 19.35
C LEU A 66 0.45 9.49 17.95
N GLN A 67 -0.64 10.18 17.56
CA GLN A 67 -1.21 10.10 16.21
C GLN A 67 -0.21 10.57 15.15
N ALA A 68 0.45 11.71 15.37
CA ALA A 68 1.48 12.24 14.47
C ALA A 68 2.68 11.30 14.39
N PHE A 69 3.15 10.78 15.52
CA PHE A 69 4.23 9.81 15.59
C PHE A 69 3.89 8.54 14.80
N MET A 70 2.68 8.00 14.99
CA MET A 70 2.22 6.80 14.27
C MET A 70 2.12 7.06 12.75
N PHE A 71 1.59 8.23 12.36
CA PHE A 71 1.52 8.66 10.97
C PHE A 71 2.91 8.71 10.33
N VAL A 72 3.92 9.22 11.04
CA VAL A 72 5.30 9.29 10.54
C VAL A 72 5.94 7.91 10.46
N VAL A 73 5.80 7.06 11.49
CA VAL A 73 6.39 5.70 11.50
C VAL A 73 5.81 4.86 10.37
N LEU A 74 4.49 4.86 10.19
CA LEU A 74 3.83 4.16 9.09
C LEU A 74 4.21 4.75 7.73
N GLY A 75 4.35 6.08 7.65
CA GLY A 75 4.84 6.76 6.45
C GLY A 75 6.23 6.29 6.05
N ILE A 76 7.18 6.28 7.00
CA ILE A 76 8.55 5.79 6.77
C ILE A 76 8.53 4.33 6.31
N TYR A 77 7.79 3.47 7.02
CA TYR A 77 7.63 2.05 6.67
C TYR A 77 7.19 1.91 5.20
N PHE A 78 6.04 2.47 4.86
CA PHE A 78 5.46 2.29 3.54
C PHE A 78 6.28 2.94 2.43
N VAL A 79 6.71 4.19 2.62
CA VAL A 79 7.50 4.91 1.61
C VAL A 79 8.79 4.16 1.30
N TRP A 80 9.47 3.64 2.32
CA TRP A 80 10.69 2.86 2.13
C TRP A 80 10.42 1.57 1.35
N PHE A 81 9.51 0.71 1.84
CA PHE A 81 9.22 -0.58 1.19
C PHE A 81 8.68 -0.41 -0.24
N TRP A 82 7.81 0.57 -0.47
CA TRP A 82 7.24 0.85 -1.79
C TRP A 82 8.27 1.43 -2.75
N SER A 83 9.23 2.23 -2.29
CA SER A 83 10.36 2.66 -3.13
C SER A 83 11.26 1.50 -3.55
N LYS A 84 11.29 0.41 -2.77
CA LYS A 84 11.93 -0.87 -3.13
C LYS A 84 11.01 -1.80 -3.94
N GLY A 85 9.77 -1.40 -4.18
CA GLY A 85 8.78 -2.07 -5.04
C GLY A 85 7.90 -3.10 -4.35
N GLN A 86 8.22 -3.57 -3.14
CA GLN A 86 7.42 -4.60 -2.44
C GLN A 86 7.57 -4.48 -0.92
N THR A 87 6.45 -4.52 -0.21
CA THR A 87 6.41 -4.88 1.21
C THR A 87 6.57 -6.39 1.39
N LEU A 88 6.71 -6.85 2.64
CA LEU A 88 6.73 -8.28 2.92
C LEU A 88 5.42 -8.97 2.48
N ALA A 89 4.25 -8.38 2.74
CA ALA A 89 2.97 -8.93 2.27
C ALA A 89 2.91 -8.98 0.74
N MET A 90 3.41 -7.96 0.06
CA MET A 90 3.43 -7.95 -1.41
C MET A 90 4.32 -9.09 -1.95
N LYS A 91 5.45 -9.38 -1.29
CA LYS A 91 6.31 -10.52 -1.66
C LYS A 91 5.59 -11.85 -1.47
N THR A 92 4.90 -12.08 -0.34
CA THR A 92 4.19 -13.33 -0.08
C THR A 92 3.09 -13.59 -1.11
N TRP A 93 2.44 -12.53 -1.58
CA TRP A 93 1.35 -12.61 -2.56
C TRP A 93 1.78 -12.36 -4.02
N HIS A 94 3.08 -12.31 -4.32
CA HIS A 94 3.62 -12.16 -5.69
C HIS A 94 3.10 -10.89 -6.40
N ILE A 95 3.04 -9.79 -5.65
CA ILE A 95 2.60 -8.47 -6.10
C ILE A 95 3.82 -7.54 -6.08
N ARG A 96 3.98 -6.71 -7.12
CA ARG A 96 4.95 -5.62 -7.12
C ARG A 96 4.24 -4.31 -7.35
N LEU A 97 4.67 -3.29 -6.63
CA LEU A 97 4.32 -1.91 -6.90
C LEU A 97 5.31 -1.33 -7.90
N VAL A 98 4.77 -0.78 -8.98
CA VAL A 98 5.52 -0.03 -9.98
C VAL A 98 4.80 1.29 -10.27
N ASP A 99 5.50 2.17 -10.94
CA ASP A 99 4.98 3.43 -11.41
C ASP A 99 4.09 3.21 -12.67
N ALA A 100 3.37 4.23 -13.14
CA ALA A 100 2.46 4.12 -14.28
C ALA A 100 3.13 3.67 -15.61
N ALA A 101 4.44 3.88 -15.74
CA ALA A 101 5.27 3.44 -16.86
C ALA A 101 5.97 2.08 -16.61
N GLY A 102 5.64 1.40 -15.50
CA GLY A 102 6.22 0.11 -15.12
C GLY A 102 7.61 0.21 -14.46
N GLN A 103 8.08 1.42 -14.16
CA GLN A 103 9.38 1.68 -13.56
C GLN A 103 9.34 1.59 -12.02
N PRO A 104 10.50 1.52 -11.34
CA PRO A 104 10.56 1.62 -9.88
C PRO A 104 9.90 2.92 -9.37
N VAL A 105 9.17 2.82 -8.26
CA VAL A 105 8.48 3.96 -7.65
C VAL A 105 9.48 4.86 -6.91
N SER A 106 9.48 6.16 -7.20
CA SER A 106 10.28 7.13 -6.44
C SER A 106 9.72 7.37 -5.03
N GLN A 107 10.56 7.83 -4.09
CA GLN A 107 10.10 8.12 -2.72
C GLN A 107 8.96 9.15 -2.67
N LEU A 108 9.03 10.21 -3.47
CA LEU A 108 7.97 11.21 -3.55
C LEU A 108 6.64 10.59 -4.01
N ARG A 109 6.69 9.68 -4.99
CA ARG A 109 5.50 9.01 -5.48
C ARG A 109 4.95 8.01 -4.46
N ALA A 110 5.83 7.31 -3.73
CA ALA A 110 5.43 6.45 -2.62
C ALA A 110 4.80 7.25 -1.48
N LEU A 111 5.29 8.45 -1.17
CA LEU A 111 4.69 9.36 -0.19
C LEU A 111 3.30 9.82 -0.64
N ARG A 112 3.15 10.23 -1.90
CA ARG A 112 1.83 10.55 -2.48
C ARG A 112 0.87 9.38 -2.35
N ARG A 113 1.33 8.17 -2.66
CA ARG A 113 0.55 6.94 -2.48
C ARG A 113 0.14 6.74 -1.03
N TYR A 114 1.04 6.97 -0.08
CA TYR A 114 0.76 6.84 1.35
C TYR A 114 -0.36 7.78 1.78
N VAL A 115 -0.29 9.05 1.37
CA VAL A 115 -1.35 10.03 1.64
C VAL A 115 -2.69 9.58 1.04
N PHE A 116 -2.72 9.13 -0.22
CA PHE A 116 -3.97 8.65 -0.83
C PHE A 116 -4.49 7.33 -0.22
N SER A 117 -3.62 6.47 0.31
CA SER A 117 -4.03 5.24 1.00
C SER A 117 -4.84 5.50 2.26
N TRP A 118 -4.79 6.70 2.85
CA TRP A 118 -5.63 7.05 3.98
C TRP A 118 -7.13 7.05 3.66
N ILE A 119 -7.52 7.05 2.37
CA ILE A 119 -8.93 6.90 1.97
C ILE A 119 -9.56 5.59 2.45
N TRP A 120 -8.76 4.55 2.71
CA TRP A 120 -9.24 3.29 3.26
C TRP A 120 -9.78 3.44 4.69
N LEU A 121 -9.29 4.41 5.47
CA LEU A 121 -9.54 4.51 6.91
C LEU A 121 -10.17 5.85 7.34
N LEU A 122 -9.86 6.96 6.68
CA LEU A 122 -10.30 8.30 7.10
C LEU A 122 -11.82 8.46 7.15
N PRO A 123 -12.61 8.02 6.15
CA PRO A 123 -14.05 8.31 6.16
C PRO A 123 -14.80 7.62 7.32
N PRO A 124 -14.60 6.32 7.60
CA PRO A 124 -15.15 5.71 8.81
C PRO A 124 -14.62 6.33 10.10
N LEU A 125 -13.34 6.70 10.16
CA LEU A 125 -12.74 7.35 11.33
C LEU A 125 -13.31 8.75 11.58
N ALA A 126 -13.62 9.50 10.52
CA ALA A 126 -14.28 10.79 10.61
C ALA A 126 -15.71 10.63 11.17
N ALA A 127 -16.45 9.61 10.74
CA ALA A 127 -17.77 9.29 11.31
C ALA A 127 -17.68 8.97 12.81
N TYR A 128 -16.65 8.25 13.25
CA TYR A 128 -16.42 8.02 14.68
C TYR A 128 -16.19 9.32 15.45
N SER A 129 -15.46 10.28 14.87
CA SER A 129 -15.20 11.58 15.50
C SER A 129 -16.45 12.44 15.70
N THR A 130 -17.55 12.16 15.00
CA THR A 130 -18.84 12.84 15.20
C THR A 130 -19.73 12.15 16.24
N GLY A 131 -19.21 11.17 16.98
CA GLY A 131 -19.94 10.47 18.05
C GLY A 131 -20.70 9.21 17.60
N VAL A 132 -20.47 8.71 16.38
CA VAL A 132 -21.06 7.44 15.93
C VAL A 132 -20.53 6.30 16.81
N PRO A 133 -21.38 5.38 17.29
CA PRO A 133 -20.96 4.26 18.13
C PRO A 133 -19.85 3.41 17.49
N ALA A 134 -18.99 2.82 18.33
CA ALA A 134 -17.83 2.05 17.86
C ALA A 134 -18.24 0.85 16.97
N LEU A 135 -19.29 0.11 17.35
CA LEU A 135 -19.79 -1.02 16.56
C LEU A 135 -20.29 -0.56 15.18
N THR A 136 -21.08 0.52 15.14
CA THR A 136 -21.58 1.10 13.89
C THR A 136 -20.42 1.58 13.01
N THR A 137 -19.41 2.23 13.60
CA THR A 137 -18.19 2.64 12.90
C THR A 137 -17.46 1.44 12.29
N LEU A 138 -17.37 0.33 13.00
CA LEU A 138 -16.73 -0.90 12.49
C LEU A 138 -17.51 -1.48 11.29
N MET A 139 -18.84 -1.50 11.36
CA MET A 139 -19.68 -1.93 10.23
C MET A 139 -19.52 -1.01 9.02
N LEU A 140 -19.48 0.31 9.24
CA LEU A 140 -19.20 1.30 8.20
C LEU A 140 -17.82 1.10 7.59
N LEU A 141 -16.80 0.79 8.39
CA LEU A 141 -15.46 0.50 7.91
C LEU A 141 -15.44 -0.73 6.98
N VAL A 142 -16.08 -1.83 7.40
CA VAL A 142 -16.16 -3.05 6.58
C VAL A 142 -16.88 -2.78 5.26
N LEU A 143 -18.02 -2.07 5.31
CA LEU A 143 -18.79 -1.69 4.13
C LEU A 143 -17.97 -0.77 3.20
N TRP A 144 -17.27 0.20 3.77
CA TRP A 144 -16.43 1.15 3.05
C TRP A 144 -15.25 0.45 2.34
N VAL A 145 -14.57 -0.46 3.04
CA VAL A 145 -13.50 -1.28 2.46
C VAL A 145 -14.05 -2.15 1.33
N ALA A 146 -15.20 -2.80 1.52
CA ALA A 146 -15.84 -3.61 0.48
C ALA A 146 -16.21 -2.77 -0.74
N LEU A 147 -16.80 -1.58 -0.53
CA LEU A 147 -17.15 -0.63 -1.58
C LEU A 147 -15.92 -0.23 -2.40
N TRP A 148 -14.83 0.23 -1.76
CA TRP A 148 -13.59 0.60 -2.45
C TRP A 148 -12.92 -0.56 -3.18
N ALA A 149 -12.93 -1.74 -2.58
CA ALA A 149 -12.39 -2.94 -3.18
C ALA A 149 -13.15 -3.32 -4.46
N LEU A 150 -14.48 -3.26 -4.42
CA LEU A 150 -15.34 -3.51 -5.57
C LEU A 150 -15.24 -2.40 -6.62
N LEU A 151 -15.08 -1.15 -6.20
CA LEU A 151 -14.91 -0.01 -7.10
C LEU A 151 -13.67 -0.15 -8.00
N SER A 152 -12.66 -0.90 -7.55
CA SER A 152 -11.50 -1.23 -8.39
C SER A 152 -11.85 -2.02 -9.65
N ARG A 153 -13.00 -2.72 -9.70
CA ARG A 153 -13.45 -3.47 -10.89
C ARG A 153 -13.84 -2.56 -12.06
N PHE A 154 -14.22 -1.32 -11.77
CA PHE A 154 -14.60 -0.33 -12.79
C PHE A 154 -13.40 0.44 -13.35
N HIS A 155 -12.22 0.31 -12.74
CA HIS A 155 -11.01 0.87 -13.31
C HIS A 155 -10.57 0.04 -14.54
N PRO A 156 -10.17 0.65 -15.68
CA PRO A 156 -9.84 -0.09 -16.91
C PRO A 156 -8.78 -1.19 -16.70
N ARG A 157 -7.76 -0.91 -15.88
CA ARG A 157 -6.70 -1.88 -15.51
C ARG A 157 -6.97 -2.66 -14.22
N ARG A 158 -8.18 -2.53 -13.66
CA ARG A 158 -8.63 -3.09 -12.38
C ARG A 158 -7.78 -2.68 -11.16
N GLN A 159 -7.05 -1.56 -11.24
CA GLN A 159 -6.24 -1.04 -10.13
C GLN A 159 -7.12 -0.41 -9.05
N PHE A 160 -6.62 -0.28 -7.83
CA PHE A 160 -7.31 0.58 -6.86
C PHE A 160 -7.16 2.04 -7.30
N TRP A 161 -8.21 2.84 -7.11
CA TRP A 161 -8.20 4.24 -7.54
C TRP A 161 -7.15 5.08 -6.83
N HIS A 162 -6.90 4.83 -5.54
CA HIS A 162 -5.82 5.51 -4.83
C HIS A 162 -4.43 5.21 -5.43
N ASP A 163 -4.21 4.00 -5.95
CA ASP A 163 -2.97 3.66 -6.66
C ASP A 163 -2.87 4.46 -7.97
N ALA A 164 -3.97 4.55 -8.72
CA ALA A 164 -4.05 5.28 -9.99
C ALA A 164 -3.83 6.79 -9.80
N TRP A 165 -4.49 7.41 -8.81
CA TRP A 165 -4.27 8.82 -8.44
C TRP A 165 -2.83 9.06 -7.96
N ALA A 166 -2.24 8.07 -7.29
CA ALA A 166 -0.83 8.10 -6.91
C ALA A 166 0.14 7.86 -8.09
N GLY A 167 -0.35 7.62 -9.32
CA GLY A 167 0.49 7.30 -10.49
C GLY A 167 1.28 6.00 -10.33
N THR A 168 0.72 5.06 -9.57
CA THR A 168 1.27 3.75 -9.28
C THR A 168 0.32 2.65 -9.74
N GLN A 169 0.84 1.44 -9.89
CA GLN A 169 0.05 0.28 -10.26
C GLN A 169 0.63 -0.98 -9.62
N LEU A 170 -0.26 -1.88 -9.24
CA LEU A 170 0.10 -3.21 -8.74
C LEU A 170 0.17 -4.17 -9.91
N ILE A 171 1.30 -4.86 -10.05
CA ILE A 171 1.52 -5.88 -11.09
C ILE A 171 1.81 -7.22 -10.44
N HIS A 172 1.63 -8.29 -11.20
CA HIS A 172 2.13 -9.60 -10.78
C HIS A 172 3.65 -9.66 -10.98
N GLN A 173 4.36 -10.18 -9.98
CA GLN A 173 5.78 -10.52 -10.12
C GLN A 173 5.95 -12.00 -9.83
N ALA A 174 6.41 -12.75 -10.83
CA ALA A 174 6.75 -14.16 -10.65
C ALA A 174 7.89 -14.31 -9.61
N PRO A 175 7.91 -15.41 -8.84
CA PRO A 175 9.05 -15.73 -7.98
C PRO A 175 10.35 -15.75 -8.80
N ALA A 176 11.45 -15.26 -8.22
CA ALA A 176 12.75 -15.39 -8.87
C ALA A 176 13.08 -16.88 -9.06
N PRO A 177 13.59 -17.29 -10.24
CA PRO A 177 13.93 -18.69 -10.47
C PRO A 177 14.96 -19.15 -9.43
N ARG A 178 14.67 -20.28 -8.76
CA ARG A 178 15.57 -20.86 -7.75
C ARG A 178 16.90 -21.20 -8.43
N LYS A 179 17.98 -20.53 -8.04
CA LYS A 179 19.34 -20.93 -8.46
C LYS A 179 19.54 -22.38 -8.00
N LYS A 180 19.66 -23.31 -8.94
CA LYS A 180 20.08 -24.70 -8.64
C LYS A 180 21.47 -24.59 -8.01
N ARG A 181 21.61 -25.11 -6.79
CA ARG A 181 22.88 -25.19 -6.06
C ARG A 181 23.68 -26.37 -6.57
#